data_AF-A0A967K0S1-F1
#
_entry.id   AF-A0A967K0S1-F1
#
_cell.length_a   1.000
_cell.length_b   1.000
_cell.length_c   1.000
_cell.angle_alpha   90.00
_cell.angle_beta   90.00
_cell.angle_gamma   90.00
#
_symmetry.space_group_name_H-M   'P 1'
#
loop_
_entity.id
_entity.type
_entity.pdbx_description
1 polymer ?
#
loop_
_entity_poly.entity_id
_entity_poly.type
_entity_poly.pdbx_seq_one_letter_code
_entity_poly.pdbx_strand_id
1 'polypeptide(L)'
;AWKAEGERQQRYIDWLKGRDKVIIKGENVDLKFSIKDRRFKEADGKYNFPDGEIFTAPVEDSVEGYIRFSYPAIYGGQEVEDIELWFEDGKVVKEKAAKGQDLLTALLNTDDGSRILGEWGI
;
A
#
# COMPACT_ATOMS: atom_id res chain seq x y z
N ALA A 1 -16.21 -7.12 20.13
CA ALA A 1 -16.02 -7.05 18.67
C ALA A 1 -14.56 -6.76 18.35
N TRP A 2 -14.09 -5.52 18.52
CA TRP A 2 -12.71 -5.12 18.22
C TRP A 2 -11.58 -5.92 18.88
N LYS A 3 -11.70 -6.26 20.17
CA LYS A 3 -10.71 -7.13 20.84
C LYS A 3 -10.55 -8.49 20.14
N ALA A 4 -11.66 -9.11 19.71
CA ALA A 4 -11.63 -10.38 19.00
C ALA A 4 -11.04 -10.23 17.59
N GLU A 5 -11.22 -9.07 16.98
CA GLU A 5 -10.60 -8.71 15.71
C GLU A 5 -9.08 -8.55 15.86
N GLY A 6 -8.61 -7.87 16.91
CA GLY A 6 -7.18 -7.79 17.24
C GLY A 6 -6.57 -9.18 17.49
N GLU A 7 -7.25 -10.06 18.23
CA GLU A 7 -6.81 -11.46 18.41
C GLU A 7 -6.76 -12.24 17.08
N ARG A 8 -7.64 -11.92 16.12
CA ARG A 8 -7.64 -12.51 14.77
C ARG A 8 -6.44 -12.00 13.96
N GLN A 9 -6.23 -10.69 13.95
CA GLN A 9 -5.13 -10.03 13.26
C GLN A 9 -3.77 -10.47 13.79
N GLN A 10 -3.62 -10.60 15.11
CA GLN A 10 -2.38 -11.05 15.75
C GLN A 10 -1.92 -12.42 15.24
N ARG A 11 -2.85 -13.35 14.97
CA ARG A 11 -2.48 -14.67 14.39
C ARG A 11 -1.83 -14.55 13.02
N TYR A 12 -2.27 -13.59 12.20
CA TYR A 12 -1.64 -13.33 10.91
C TYR A 12 -0.30 -12.61 11.06
N ILE A 13 -0.19 -11.67 11.99
CA ILE A 13 1.08 -11.01 12.33
C ILE A 13 2.13 -12.03 12.76
N ASP A 14 1.76 -12.98 13.63
CA ASP A 14 2.64 -14.05 14.08
C ASP A 14 3.11 -14.94 12.92
N TRP A 15 2.22 -15.19 11.94
CA TRP A 15 2.55 -15.94 10.73
C TRP A 15 3.44 -15.16 9.74
N LEU A 16 3.31 -13.83 9.71
CA LEU A 16 4.12 -12.92 8.89
C LEU A 16 5.54 -12.76 9.45
N LYS A 17 5.73 -12.95 10.75
CA LYS A 17 7.02 -12.78 11.42
C LYS A 17 8.12 -13.65 10.81
N GLY A 18 9.24 -13.02 10.47
CA GLY A 18 10.43 -13.70 9.90
C GLY A 18 10.33 -14.03 8.41
N ARG A 19 9.28 -13.56 7.72
CA ARG A 19 9.19 -13.61 6.26
C ARG A 19 9.74 -12.33 5.65
N ASP A 20 10.36 -12.47 4.48
CA ASP A 20 11.09 -11.36 3.87
C ASP A 20 10.45 -10.83 2.59
N LYS A 21 9.64 -11.61 1.89
CA LYS A 21 9.17 -11.25 0.54
C LYS A 21 7.67 -11.43 0.39
N VAL A 22 7.05 -10.43 -0.23
CA VAL A 22 5.64 -10.42 -0.62
C VAL A 22 5.55 -10.46 -2.15
N ILE A 23 4.61 -11.23 -2.66
CA ILE A 23 4.26 -11.30 -4.08
C ILE A 23 2.72 -11.27 -4.16
N ILE A 24 2.18 -10.25 -4.83
CA ILE A 24 0.75 -10.05 -5.02
C ILE A 24 0.46 -10.20 -6.51
N LYS A 25 -0.45 -11.12 -6.86
CA LYS A 25 -0.83 -11.40 -8.24
C LYS A 25 -2.33 -11.41 -8.40
N GLY A 26 -2.81 -10.81 -9.48
CA GLY A 26 -4.21 -10.77 -9.87
C GLY A 26 -4.36 -10.11 -11.23
N GLU A 27 -5.60 -9.90 -11.67
CA GLU A 27 -5.91 -9.27 -12.96
C GLU A 27 -5.33 -7.84 -13.06
N ASN A 28 -5.33 -7.11 -11.95
CA ASN A 28 -4.95 -5.71 -11.87
C ASN A 28 -3.67 -5.49 -11.05
N VAL A 29 -2.90 -6.54 -10.76
CA VAL A 29 -1.68 -6.42 -9.93
C VAL A 29 -0.69 -7.55 -10.23
N ASP A 30 0.57 -7.17 -10.42
CA ASP A 30 1.73 -8.07 -10.33
C ASP A 30 2.83 -7.29 -9.63
N LEU A 31 2.85 -7.36 -8.31
CA LEU A 31 3.71 -6.56 -7.45
C LEU A 31 4.54 -7.48 -6.55
N LYS A 32 5.83 -7.18 -6.40
CA LYS A 32 6.70 -7.85 -5.43
C LYS A 32 7.48 -6.80 -4.63
N PHE A 33 7.72 -7.08 -3.36
CA PHE A 33 8.53 -6.22 -2.49
C PHE A 33 9.03 -7.01 -1.28
N SER A 34 10.00 -6.43 -0.57
CA SER A 34 10.53 -6.96 0.67
C SER A 34 9.80 -6.38 1.88
N ILE A 35 9.62 -7.21 2.90
CA ILE A 35 9.14 -6.87 4.25
C ILE A 35 10.18 -7.28 5.31
N LYS A 36 11.41 -7.57 4.88
CA LYS A 36 12.49 -8.01 5.76
C LYS A 36 12.71 -6.99 6.89
N ASP A 37 12.80 -7.51 8.11
CA ASP A 37 13.01 -6.74 9.35
C ASP A 37 11.90 -5.70 9.66
N ARG A 38 10.75 -5.77 8.98
CA ARG A 38 9.62 -4.88 9.21
C ARG A 38 8.72 -5.37 10.35
N ARG A 39 8.05 -4.42 10.99
CA ARG A 39 7.10 -4.66 12.08
C ARG A 39 5.70 -4.47 11.54
N PHE A 40 4.83 -5.42 11.87
CA PHE A 40 3.41 -5.35 11.57
C PHE A 40 2.65 -4.84 12.78
N LYS A 41 1.55 -4.15 12.54
CA LYS A 41 0.61 -3.72 13.57
C LYS A 41 -0.81 -4.05 13.16
N GLU A 42 -1.59 -4.49 14.13
CA GLU A 42 -3.02 -4.68 14.04
C GLU A 42 -3.74 -3.35 14.25
N ALA A 43 -4.74 -3.08 13.42
CA ALA A 43 -5.66 -1.96 13.60
C ALA A 43 -6.96 -2.52 14.20
N ASP A 44 -7.05 -2.50 15.53
CA ASP A 44 -8.09 -3.17 16.33
C ASP A 44 -9.03 -2.20 17.07
N GLY A 45 -9.37 -1.08 16.43
CA GLY A 45 -10.26 -0.05 16.96
C GLY A 45 -9.55 0.99 17.83
N LYS A 46 -8.23 1.15 17.65
CA LYS A 46 -7.39 2.07 18.42
C LYS A 46 -6.76 3.18 17.60
N TYR A 47 -6.72 3.07 16.27
CA TYR A 47 -6.05 4.03 15.40
C TYR A 47 -7.04 4.79 14.53
N ASN A 48 -7.85 4.06 13.75
CA ASN A 48 -8.91 4.59 12.93
C ASN A 48 -10.26 3.95 13.30
N PHE A 49 -11.37 4.65 13.04
CA PHE A 49 -12.70 4.10 13.25
C PHE A 49 -13.57 4.35 12.02
N PRO A 50 -13.96 3.30 11.26
CA PRO A 50 -13.63 1.89 11.48
C PRO A 50 -12.14 1.58 11.25
N ASP A 51 -11.61 0.65 12.05
CA ASP A 51 -10.27 0.04 11.88
C ASP A 51 -10.43 -1.28 11.08
N GLY A 52 -9.44 -2.17 11.07
CA GLY A 52 -9.62 -3.55 10.57
C GLY A 52 -8.50 -4.11 9.71
N GLU A 53 -7.49 -3.32 9.38
CA GLU A 53 -6.32 -3.77 8.62
C GLU A 53 -5.17 -4.27 9.52
N ILE A 54 -4.24 -5.02 8.92
CA ILE A 54 -2.88 -5.17 9.41
C ILE A 54 -1.97 -4.37 8.50
N PHE A 55 -1.13 -3.49 9.05
CA PHE A 55 -0.27 -2.64 8.24
C PHE A 55 1.22 -2.76 8.61
N THR A 56 2.06 -2.51 7.61
CA THR A 56 3.52 -2.42 7.71
C THR A 56 4.05 -1.48 6.62
N ALA A 57 5.35 -1.20 6.59
CA ALA A 57 6.01 -0.56 5.46
C ALA A 57 6.76 -1.61 4.60
N PRO A 58 6.76 -1.53 3.26
CA PRO A 58 7.72 -2.21 2.40
C PRO A 58 9.16 -1.74 2.65
N VAL A 59 10.18 -2.51 2.25
CA VAL A 59 11.55 -1.99 2.11
C VAL A 59 11.60 -1.03 0.93
N GLU A 60 12.09 0.19 1.17
CA GLU A 60 11.89 1.37 0.33
C GLU A 60 12.36 1.18 -1.12
N ASP A 61 13.46 0.47 -1.32
CA ASP A 61 14.12 0.22 -2.61
C ASP A 61 13.73 -1.12 -3.26
N SER A 62 12.74 -1.83 -2.70
CA SER A 62 12.46 -3.23 -3.08
C SER A 62 11.21 -3.44 -3.94
N VAL A 63 10.39 -2.39 -4.09
CA VAL A 63 9.10 -2.48 -4.77
C VAL A 63 9.29 -2.54 -6.28
N GLU A 64 8.66 -3.53 -6.89
CA GLU A 64 8.79 -3.84 -8.31
C GLU A 64 7.46 -4.32 -8.86
N GLY A 65 7.11 -3.84 -10.07
CA GLY A 65 5.99 -4.36 -10.83
C GLY A 65 4.88 -3.33 -11.06
N TYR A 66 3.63 -3.77 -11.02
CA TYR A 66 2.48 -2.98 -11.46
C TYR A 66 1.26 -3.19 -10.58
N ILE A 67 0.47 -2.13 -10.41
CA ILE A 67 -0.83 -2.18 -9.77
C ILE A 67 -1.80 -1.20 -10.43
N ARG A 68 -3.08 -1.61 -10.50
CA ARG A 68 -4.21 -0.79 -10.90
C ARG A 68 -5.28 -0.76 -9.82
N PHE A 69 -5.75 0.43 -9.49
CA PHE A 69 -6.81 0.68 -8.52
C PHE A 69 -8.10 1.05 -9.26
N SER A 70 -9.13 0.21 -9.10
CA SER A 70 -10.46 0.45 -9.65
C SER A 70 -11.33 1.37 -8.80
N TYR A 71 -10.97 1.56 -7.52
CA TYR A 71 -11.66 2.48 -6.61
C TYR A 71 -11.03 3.87 -6.68
N PRO A 72 -11.84 4.96 -6.62
CA PRO A 72 -11.32 6.31 -6.67
C PRO A 72 -10.51 6.67 -5.42
N ALA A 73 -9.42 7.41 -5.61
CA ALA A 73 -8.74 8.11 -4.52
C ALA A 73 -9.28 9.54 -4.41
N ILE A 74 -9.59 9.96 -3.18
CA ILE A 74 -10.07 11.32 -2.89
C ILE A 74 -8.97 12.10 -2.19
N TYR A 75 -8.48 13.17 -2.82
CA TYR A 75 -7.46 14.04 -2.23
C TYR A 75 -7.88 15.50 -2.35
N GLY A 76 -7.91 16.23 -1.23
CA GLY A 76 -8.31 17.65 -1.22
C GLY A 76 -9.72 17.92 -1.77
N GLY A 77 -10.63 16.94 -1.72
CA GLY A 77 -11.97 17.03 -2.31
C GLY A 77 -12.03 16.80 -3.83
N GLN A 78 -10.91 16.42 -4.45
CA GLN A 78 -10.83 16.04 -5.86
C GLN A 78 -10.66 14.52 -5.98
N GLU A 79 -11.18 13.96 -7.06
CA GLU A 79 -11.16 12.51 -7.32
C GLU A 79 -10.13 12.16 -8.39
N VAL A 80 -9.39 11.09 -8.14
CA VAL A 80 -8.52 10.42 -9.12
C VAL A 80 -9.06 9.01 -9.33
N GLU A 81 -9.38 8.67 -10.58
CA GLU A 81 -10.03 7.40 -10.94
C GLU A 81 -9.14 6.55 -11.84
N ASP A 82 -9.28 5.23 -11.72
CA ASP A 82 -8.56 4.22 -12.51
C ASP A 82 -7.04 4.40 -12.51
N ILE A 83 -6.48 4.49 -11.30
CA ILE A 83 -5.04 4.75 -11.10
C ILE A 83 -4.25 3.51 -11.47
N GLU A 84 -3.21 3.66 -12.28
CA GLU A 84 -2.25 2.64 -12.65
C GLU A 84 -0.84 3.13 -12.30
N LEU A 85 -0.06 2.33 -11.58
CA LEU A 85 1.30 2.66 -11.16
C LEU A 85 2.27 1.53 -11.52
N TRP A 86 3.43 1.88 -12.05
CA TRP A 86 4.55 0.96 -12.30
C TRP A 86 5.73 1.32 -11.43
N PHE A 87 6.34 0.30 -10.83
CA PHE A 87 7.44 0.42 -9.89
C PHE A 87 8.70 -0.26 -10.41
N GLU A 88 9.83 0.44 -10.29
CA GLU A 88 11.18 -0.07 -10.51
C GLU A 88 12.09 0.53 -9.42
N ASP A 89 12.99 -0.27 -8.85
CA ASP A 89 13.93 0.09 -7.79
C ASP A 89 13.24 0.84 -6.62
N GLY A 90 12.04 0.40 -6.24
CA GLY A 90 11.26 0.96 -5.13
C GLY A 90 10.44 2.20 -5.46
N LYS A 91 10.49 2.71 -6.69
CA LYS A 91 9.89 4.00 -7.06
C LYS A 91 8.84 3.86 -8.16
N VAL A 92 7.80 4.69 -8.09
CA VAL A 92 6.87 4.89 -9.21
C VAL A 92 7.61 5.53 -10.39
N VAL A 93 7.88 4.75 -11.43
CA VAL A 93 8.54 5.20 -12.68
C VAL A 93 7.54 5.61 -13.77
N LYS A 94 6.29 5.18 -13.63
CA LYS A 94 5.20 5.55 -14.52
C LYS A 94 3.88 5.56 -13.75
N GLU A 95 3.03 6.52 -14.09
CA GLU A 95 1.68 6.63 -13.56
C GLU A 95 0.67 6.88 -14.69
N LYS A 96 -0.58 6.47 -14.47
CA LYS A 96 -1.72 6.83 -15.31
C LYS A 96 -2.99 6.90 -14.46
N ALA A 97 -3.91 7.78 -14.84
CA ALA A 97 -5.26 7.82 -14.30
C ALA A 97 -6.26 8.11 -15.42
N ALA A 98 -7.48 7.56 -15.35
CA ALA A 98 -8.56 7.92 -16.27
C ALA A 98 -9.14 9.31 -15.97
N LYS A 99 -9.11 9.74 -14.71
CA LYS A 99 -9.52 11.06 -14.23
C LYS A 99 -8.52 11.56 -13.20
N GLY A 100 -8.23 12.85 -13.19
CA GLY A 100 -7.35 13.46 -12.19
C GLY A 100 -5.85 13.21 -12.43
N GLN A 101 -5.44 12.95 -13.68
CA GLN A 101 -4.04 12.70 -14.05
C GLN A 101 -3.08 13.79 -13.55
N ASP A 102 -3.39 15.06 -13.78
CA ASP A 102 -2.51 16.16 -13.38
C ASP A 102 -2.35 16.24 -11.86
N LEU A 103 -3.43 15.97 -11.12
CA LEU A 103 -3.39 15.90 -9.65
C LEU A 103 -2.52 14.72 -9.20
N LEU A 104 -2.70 13.53 -9.77
CA LEU A 104 -1.87 12.37 -9.45
C LEU A 104 -0.38 12.65 -9.67
N THR A 105 -0.02 13.19 -10.83
CA THR A 105 1.38 13.52 -11.16
C THR A 105 1.92 14.60 -10.23
N ALA A 106 1.13 15.61 -9.88
CA ALA A 106 1.53 16.63 -8.90
C ALA A 106 1.80 16.02 -7.52
N LEU A 107 0.93 15.12 -7.04
CA LEU A 107 1.10 14.44 -5.75
C LEU A 107 2.38 13.59 -5.73
N LEU A 108 2.61 12.80 -6.77
CA LEU A 108 3.82 11.98 -6.90
C LEU A 108 5.11 12.80 -7.03
N ASN A 109 5.02 14.08 -7.39
CA ASN A 109 6.17 14.99 -7.51
C ASN A 109 6.28 15.97 -6.33
N THR A 110 5.55 15.75 -5.23
CA THR A 110 5.57 16.66 -4.07
C THR A 110 6.95 16.73 -3.44
N ASP A 111 7.60 15.57 -3.24
CA ASP A 111 8.95 15.46 -2.70
C ASP A 111 9.62 14.15 -3.13
N ASP A 112 10.90 13.97 -2.73
CA ASP A 112 11.70 12.80 -3.06
C ASP A 112 11.11 11.47 -2.54
N GLY A 113 10.29 11.52 -1.50
CA GLY A 113 9.65 10.35 -0.90
C GLY A 113 8.31 9.99 -1.54
N SER A 114 7.68 10.93 -2.26
CA SER A 114 6.31 10.79 -2.77
C SER A 114 6.14 9.72 -3.85
N ARG A 115 7.25 9.22 -4.43
CA ARG A 115 7.25 8.09 -5.36
C ARG A 115 7.58 6.75 -4.70
N ILE A 116 7.81 6.71 -3.39
CA ILE A 116 8.18 5.50 -2.62
C ILE A 116 6.98 5.10 -1.75
N LEU A 117 6.71 3.80 -1.65
CA LEU A 117 5.62 3.30 -0.80
C LEU A 117 5.97 3.42 0.69
N GLY A 118 5.10 4.09 1.45
CA GLY A 118 5.21 4.19 2.90
C GLY A 118 4.46 3.09 3.67
N GLU A 119 3.46 2.46 3.05
CA GLU A 119 2.58 1.51 3.73
C GLU A 119 2.10 0.39 2.80
N TRP A 120 1.92 -0.79 3.39
CA TRP A 120 1.18 -1.91 2.84
C TRP A 120 0.23 -2.44 3.92
N GLY A 121 -1.08 -2.29 3.66
CA GLY A 121 -2.18 -2.81 4.49
C GLY A 121 -2.79 -4.10 3.92
N ILE A 122 -3.29 -4.97 4.81
CA ILE A 122 -3.94 -6.26 4.52
C ILE A 122 -5.28 -6.35 5.24
#